data_AF-A0A2L2Z0G0-F1
#
_entry.id   AF-A0A2L2Z0G0-F1
#
_cell.length_a   1.000
_cell.length_b   1.000
_cell.length_c   1.000
_cell.angle_alpha   90.00
_cell.angle_beta   90.00
_cell.angle_gamma   90.00
#
_symmetry.space_group_name_H-M   'P 1'
#
loop_
_entity.id
_entity.type
_entity.pdbx_description
1 polymer ?
#
loop_
_entity_poly.entity_id
_entity_poly.type
_entity_poly.pdbx_seq_one_letter_code
_entity_poly.pdbx_strand_id
1 'polypeptide(L)'
;KMLEKLNEGFQYFLDQGDPRVKNWPLMQTPFPGYAMIAAYIYFVTVAGPRFMKNRQPYQLNTLMVFYNFLMVIINFAVFMGMGWYGRP
;
A
#
# COMPACT_ATOMS: atom_id res chain seq x y z
N LYS A 1 -7.40 -5.49 33.69
CA LYS A 1 -6.09 -6.19 33.80
C LYS A 1 -5.56 -6.73 32.47
N MET A 2 -6.19 -7.69 31.77
CA MET A 2 -5.64 -8.24 30.51
C MET A 2 -5.79 -7.29 29.31
N LEU A 3 -6.97 -6.67 29.15
CA LEU A 3 -7.23 -5.71 28.07
C LEU A 3 -6.34 -4.47 28.16
N GLU A 4 -6.11 -3.96 29.38
CA GLU A 4 -5.21 -2.83 29.62
C GLU A 4 -3.78 -3.17 29.18
N LYS A 5 -3.26 -4.35 29.54
CA LYS A 5 -1.93 -4.80 29.10
C LYS A 5 -1.80 -4.90 27.57
N LEU A 6 -2.86 -5.34 26.88
CA LEU A 6 -2.87 -5.38 25.41
C LEU A 6 -2.86 -3.98 24.81
N ASN A 7 -3.67 -3.08 25.37
CA ASN A 7 -3.71 -1.69 24.92
C ASN A 7 -2.37 -0.98 25.16
N GLU A 8 -1.77 -1.14 26.34
CA GLU A 8 -0.44 -0.59 26.67
C GLU A 8 0.63 -1.11 25.73
N GLY A 9 0.67 -2.43 25.46
CA GLY A 9 1.61 -3.02 24.51
C GLY A 9 1.42 -2.50 23.08
N PHE A 10 0.17 -2.28 22.65
CA PHE A 10 -0.13 -1.71 21.35
C PHE A 10 0.29 -0.25 21.24
N GLN A 11 0.04 0.56 22.27
CA GLN A 11 0.50 1.97 22.29
C GLN A 11 2.02 2.06 22.30
N TYR A 12 2.69 1.23 23.11
CA TYR A 12 4.15 1.14 23.10
C TYR A 12 4.70 0.85 21.70
N PHE A 13 4.10 -0.08 20.97
CA PHE A 13 4.48 -0.40 19.59
C PHE A 13 4.29 0.79 18.63
N LEU A 14 3.16 1.50 18.72
CA LEU A 14 2.91 2.68 17.89
C LEU A 14 3.89 3.82 18.19
N ASP A 15 4.29 3.99 19.44
CA ASP A 15 5.23 5.03 19.87
C ASP A 15 6.67 4.78 19.42
N GLN A 16 7.02 3.56 19.00
CA GLN A 16 8.32 3.28 18.37
C GLN A 16 8.43 3.76 16.91
N GLY A 17 7.33 4.20 16.30
CA GLY A 17 7.31 4.67 14.90
C GLY A 17 8.00 6.02 14.70
N ASP A 18 8.52 6.27 13.49
CA ASP A 18 9.13 7.56 13.14
C ASP A 18 8.06 8.68 13.16
N PRO A 19 8.20 9.72 14.00
CA PRO A 19 7.21 10.79 14.12
C PRO A 19 7.02 11.59 12.83
N ARG A 20 8.02 11.61 11.92
CA ARG A 20 7.96 12.37 10.65
C ARG A 20 6.89 11.84 9.71
N VAL A 21 6.57 10.55 9.79
CA VAL A 21 5.61 9.88 8.90
C VAL A 21 4.26 9.61 9.58
N LYS A 22 4.11 9.96 10.86
CA LYS A 22 2.90 9.65 11.66
C LYS A 22 1.60 10.18 11.04
N ASN A 23 1.66 11.35 10.40
CA ASN A 23 0.50 11.98 9.78
C ASN A 23 0.27 11.55 8.33
N TRP A 24 1.13 10.69 7.78
CA TRP A 24 0.93 10.20 6.43
C TRP A 24 -0.30 9.29 6.36
N PRO A 25 -1.03 9.30 5.22
CA PRO A 25 -2.12 8.37 5.01
C PRO A 25 -1.66 6.93 5.25
N LEU A 26 -2.51 6.13 5.90
CA LEU A 26 -2.27 4.71 6.21
C LEU A 26 -1.15 4.41 7.22
N MET A 27 -0.48 5.42 7.79
CA MET A 27 0.62 5.23 8.76
C MET A 27 0.22 5.38 10.23
N GLN A 28 -1.02 5.82 10.50
CA GLN A 28 -1.49 6.08 11.87
C GLN A 28 -1.57 4.80 12.72
N THR A 29 -1.99 3.69 12.11
CA THR A 29 -2.02 2.36 12.70
C THR A 29 -1.74 1.34 11.60
N PRO A 30 -1.33 0.10 11.93
CA PRO A 30 -1.08 -0.92 10.91
C PRO A 30 -2.38 -1.49 10.30
N PHE A 31 -3.53 -1.30 10.96
CA PHE A 31 -4.80 -1.90 10.55
C PHE A 31 -5.30 -1.45 9.16
N PRO A 32 -5.27 -0.16 8.79
CA PRO A 32 -5.59 0.28 7.43
C PRO A 32 -4.75 -0.42 6.35
N GLY A 33 -3.45 -0.62 6.59
CA GLY A 33 -2.56 -1.35 5.69
C GLY A 33 -2.98 -2.81 5.51
N TYR A 34 -3.23 -3.51 6.62
CA TYR A 34 -3.72 -4.90 6.58
C TYR A 34 -5.10 -5.03 5.92
N ALA A 35 -6.01 -4.09 6.19
CA ALA A 35 -7.34 -4.08 5.59
C ALA A 35 -7.25 -3.92 4.07
N MET A 36 -6.38 -3.04 3.57
CA MET A 36 -6.15 -2.86 2.13
C MET A 36 -5.59 -4.12 1.48
N ILE A 37 -4.62 -4.79 2.11
CA ILE A 37 -4.06 -6.05 1.60
C ILE A 37 -5.13 -7.15 1.58
N ALA A 38 -5.90 -7.30 2.65
CA ALA A 38 -6.98 -8.29 2.72
C ALA A 38 -8.05 -8.02 1.65
N ALA A 39 -8.43 -6.76 1.44
CA ALA A 39 -9.35 -6.36 0.39
C ALA A 39 -8.81 -6.67 -1.01
N TYR A 40 -7.52 -6.40 -1.27
CA TYR A 40 -6.88 -6.72 -2.54
C TYR A 40 -6.88 -8.23 -2.82
N ILE A 41 -6.48 -9.04 -1.83
CA ILE A 41 -6.47 -10.51 -1.95
C ILE A 41 -7.87 -11.02 -2.25
N TYR A 42 -8.87 -10.59 -1.46
CA TYR A 42 -10.26 -10.97 -1.69
C TYR A 42 -10.74 -10.58 -3.09
N PHE A 43 -10.42 -9.37 -3.54
CA PHE A 43 -10.81 -8.90 -4.86
C PHE A 43 -10.18 -9.74 -5.99
N VAL A 44 -8.87 -10.00 -5.95
CA VAL A 44 -8.17 -10.70 -7.02
C VAL A 44 -8.47 -12.21 -7.03
N THR A 45 -8.66 -12.83 -5.86
CA THR A 45 -8.83 -14.29 -5.77
C THR A 45 -10.28 -14.75 -5.85
N VAL A 46 -11.23 -13.96 -5.32
CA VAL A 46 -12.63 -14.37 -5.21
C VAL A 46 -13.53 -13.50 -6.06
N ALA A 47 -13.57 -12.20 -5.80
CA ALA A 47 -14.57 -11.32 -6.41
C ALA A 47 -14.34 -11.14 -7.92
N GLY A 48 -13.09 -10.88 -8.32
CA GLY A 48 -12.67 -10.64 -9.69
C GLY A 48 -12.94 -11.83 -10.61
N PRO A 49 -12.42 -13.04 -10.32
CA PRO A 49 -12.68 -14.23 -11.14
C PRO A 49 -14.16 -14.57 -11.22
N ARG A 50 -14.92 -14.42 -10.12
CA ARG A 50 -16.37 -14.65 -10.11
C ARG A 50 -17.12 -13.67 -11.01
N PHE A 51 -16.71 -12.41 -11.02
CA PHE A 51 -17.27 -11.37 -11.87
C PHE A 51 -16.91 -11.54 -13.36
N MET A 52 -15.70 -12.04 -13.64
CA MET A 52 -15.19 -12.24 -15.00
C MET A 52 -15.61 -13.57 -15.63
N LYS A 53 -16.19 -14.51 -14.86
CA LYS A 53 -16.53 -15.87 -15.33
C LYS A 53 -17.30 -15.93 -16.65
N ASN A 54 -18.21 -14.99 -16.89
CA ASN A 54 -19.07 -14.96 -18.09
C ASN A 54 -18.77 -13.75 -19.00
N ARG A 55 -17.60 -13.12 -18.85
CA ARG A 55 -17.22 -11.92 -19.61
C ARG A 55 -15.94 -12.19 -20.39
N GLN A 56 -15.85 -11.66 -21.60
CA GLN A 56 -14.60 -11.73 -22.34
C GLN A 56 -13.51 -10.88 -21.67
N PRO A 57 -12.23 -11.24 -21.81
CA PRO A 57 -11.12 -10.45 -21.27
C PRO A 57 -11.15 -9.01 -21.80
N TYR A 58 -10.94 -8.04 -20.91
CA TYR A 58 -10.86 -6.65 -21.30
C TYR A 58 -9.56 -6.39 -22.07
N GLN A 59 -9.65 -5.71 -23.21
CA GLN A 59 -8.47 -5.24 -23.94
C GLN A 59 -7.95 -3.95 -23.31
N LEU A 60 -7.02 -4.09 -22.36
CA LEU A 60 -6.45 -2.98 -21.60
C LEU A 60 -5.05 -2.57 -22.08
N ASN A 61 -4.69 -2.89 -23.32
CA ASN A 61 -3.35 -2.71 -23.87
C ASN A 61 -2.86 -1.25 -23.77
N THR A 62 -3.66 -0.29 -24.22
CA THR A 62 -3.32 1.13 -24.16
C THR A 62 -3.17 1.63 -22.72
N LEU A 63 -4.05 1.17 -21.82
CA LEU A 63 -3.99 1.51 -20.40
C LEU A 63 -2.73 0.95 -19.75
N MET A 64 -2.34 -0.28 -20.09
CA MET A 64 -1.10 -0.90 -19.61
C MET A 64 0.15 -0.18 -20.09
N VAL A 65 0.19 0.27 -21.35
CA VAL A 65 1.31 1.08 -21.87
C VAL A 65 1.44 2.38 -21.09
N PHE A 66 0.33 3.10 -20.89
CA PHE A 66 0.33 4.34 -20.13
C PHE A 66 0.74 4.13 -18.67
N TYR A 67 0.21 3.09 -18.03
CA TYR A 67 0.56 2.70 -16.67
C TYR A 67 2.06 2.43 -16.51
N ASN A 68 2.64 1.61 -17.41
CA ASN A 68 4.07 1.29 -17.36
C ASN A 68 4.93 2.53 -17.63
N PHE A 69 4.52 3.39 -18.55
CA PHE A 69 5.23 4.64 -18.82
C PHE A 69 5.25 5.58 -17.60
N LEU A 70 4.11 5.77 -16.94
CA LEU A 70 4.03 6.54 -15.70
C LEU A 70 4.88 5.91 -14.59
N MET A 71 4.87 4.58 -14.48
CA MET A 71 5.68 3.88 -13.49
C MET A 71 7.18 4.11 -13.69
N VAL A 72 7.67 4.12 -14.95
CA VAL A 72 9.07 4.47 -15.25
C VAL A 72 9.39 5.90 -14.80
N ILE A 73 8.51 6.87 -15.08
CA ILE A 73 8.70 8.27 -14.65
C ILE A 73 8.75 8.39 -13.13
N ILE A 74 7.82 7.76 -12.42
CA ILE A 74 7.75 7.81 -10.95
C ILE A 74 9.01 7.15 -10.36
N ASN A 75 9.39 5.96 -10.83
CA ASN A 75 10.59 5.27 -10.35
C ASN A 75 11.85 6.09 -10.64
N PHE A 76 11.95 6.73 -11.80
CA PHE A 76 13.06 7.62 -12.13
C PHE A 76 13.09 8.83 -11.18
N ALA A 77 11.95 9.45 -10.90
CA ALA A 77 11.85 10.57 -9.97
C ALA A 77 12.25 10.17 -8.54
N VAL A 78 11.79 9.00 -8.06
CA VAL A 78 12.18 8.45 -6.75
C VAL A 78 13.68 8.17 -6.72
N PHE A 79 14.24 7.56 -7.77
CA PHE A 79 15.68 7.28 -7.86
C PHE A 79 16.52 8.56 -7.83
N MET A 80 16.13 9.59 -8.60
CA MET A 80 16.79 10.89 -8.59
C MET A 80 16.66 11.59 -7.22
N GLY A 81 15.48 11.56 -6.61
CA GLY A 81 15.24 12.13 -5.29
C GLY A 81 16.08 11.45 -4.21
N MET A 82 16.14 10.11 -4.22
CA MET A 82 16.97 9.34 -3.30
C MET A 82 18.46 9.56 -3.56
N GLY A 83 18.88 9.69 -4.82
CA GLY A 83 20.27 10.01 -5.20
C GLY A 83 20.70 11.43 -4.84
N TRP A 84 19.80 12.42 -4.88
CA TRP A 84 20.07 13.78 -4.42
C TRP A 84 20.08 13.91 -2.89
N TYR A 85 19.20 13.18 -2.18
CA TYR A 85 19.19 13.14 -0.71
C TYR A 85 20.31 12.29 -0.09
N GLY A 86 20.93 11.41 -0.88
CA GLY A 86 22.05 10.55 -0.46
C GLY A 86 23.44 11.18 -0.57
N ARG A 87 23.54 12.51 -0.77
CA ARG A 87 24.83 13.21 -0.69
C ARG A 87 25.16 13.53 0.78
N PRO A 88 26.39 13.26 1.25
CA PRO A 88 26.77 13.46 2.64
C PRO A 88 26.67 14.92 3.08
#